data_AF-A0A924TWG2-F1
#
_entry.id   AF-A0A924TWG2-F1
#
_cell.length_a   1.000
_cell.length_b   1.000
_cell.length_c   1.000
_cell.angle_alpha   90.00
_cell.angle_beta   90.00
_cell.angle_gamma   90.00
#
_symmetry.space_group_name_H-M   'P 1'
#
loop_
_entity.id
_entity.type
_entity.pdbx_description
1 polymer ?
#
loop_
_entity_poly.entity_id
_entity_poly.type
_entity_poly.pdbx_seq_one_letter_code
_entity_poly.pdbx_strand_id
1 'polypeptide(L)' 'LGDTALEAFISRLRKKLAGSGAGIRTWRGLGYAVEPGK' A
#
# COMPACT_ATOMS: atom_id res chain seq x y z
N LEU A 1 17.09 -3.49 9.36
CA LEU A 1 15.76 -3.93 9.89
C LEU A 1 14.62 -2.99 9.45
N GLY A 2 14.75 -2.26 8.33
CA GLY A 2 13.77 -1.23 7.91
C GLY A 2 12.81 -1.68 6.81
N ASP A 3 13.24 -2.55 5.89
CA ASP A 3 12.43 -3.01 4.76
C ASP A 3 11.22 -3.85 5.17
N THR A 4 11.39 -4.75 6.14
CA THR A 4 10.38 -5.77 6.45
C THR A 4 9.13 -5.22 7.14
N ALA A 5 9.28 -4.20 8.01
CA ALA A 5 8.15 -3.65 8.75
C ALA A 5 7.22 -2.83 7.83
N LEU A 6 7.81 -2.07 6.91
CA LEU A 6 7.08 -1.28 5.92
C LEU A 6 6.34 -2.18 4.94
N GLU A 7 7.03 -3.17 4.36
CA GLU A 7 6.44 -4.18 3.48
C GLU A 7 5.27 -4.91 4.15
N ALA A 8 5.44 -5.32 5.41
CA ALA A 8 4.39 -5.98 6.19
C ALA A 8 3.20 -5.04 6.45
N PHE A 9 3.45 -3.76 6.72
CA PHE A 9 2.40 -2.76 6.92
C PHE A 9 1.63 -2.50 5.63
N ILE A 10 2.31 -2.33 4.50
CA ILE A 10 1.71 -2.14 3.18
C ILE A 10 0.85 -3.35 2.77
N SER A 11 1.33 -4.57 3.01
CA SER A 11 0.56 -5.79 2.77
C SER A 11 -0.73 -5.86 3.60
N ARG A 12 -0.66 -5.50 4.88
CA ARG A 12 -1.85 -5.47 5.76
C ARG A 12 -2.80 -4.35 5.36
N LEU A 13 -2.28 -3.17 5.04
CA LEU A 13 -3.05 -2.01 4.62
C LEU A 13 -3.78 -2.31 3.30
N ARG A 14 -3.13 -2.96 2.33
CA ARG A 14 -3.76 -3.41 1.09
C ARG A 14 -4.93 -4.36 1.35
N LYS A 15 -4.77 -5.31 2.28
CA LYS A 15 -5.87 -6.22 2.68
C LYS A 15 -7.04 -5.47 3.32
N LYS A 16 -6.78 -4.40 4.07
CA LYS A 16 -7.84 -3.56 4.67
C LYS A 16 -8.55 -2.66 3.66
N LEU A 17 -7.84 -2.18 2.64
CA LEU A 17 -8.44 -1.39 1.55
C LEU A 17 -9.18 -2.25 0.51
N ALA A 18 -8.93 -3.56 0.48
CA ALA A 18 -9.67 -4.48 -0.38
C ALA A 18 -11.17 -4.44 -0.03
N GLY A 19 -11.97 -3.83 -0.89
CA GLY A 19 -13.40 -3.61 -0.70
C GLY A 19 -13.81 -2.16 -0.35
N SER A 20 -12.86 -1.27 -0.04
CA SER A 20 -13.16 0.15 0.24
C SER A 20 -13.15 1.04 -1.00
N GLY A 21 -12.94 0.47 -2.20
CA GLY A 21 -12.75 1.26 -3.42
C GLY A 21 -11.49 2.12 -3.39
N ALA A 22 -10.45 1.72 -2.66
CA ALA A 22 -9.14 2.36 -2.65
C ALA A 22 -8.02 1.31 -2.83
N GLY A 23 -6.90 1.71 -3.41
CA GLY A 23 -5.74 0.86 -3.67
C GLY A 23 -4.42 1.59 -3.38
N ILE A 24 -3.36 0.82 -3.14
CA ILE A 24 -2.01 1.37 -2.91
C ILE A 24 -1.18 1.18 -4.18
N ARG A 25 -0.66 2.28 -4.72
CA ARG A 25 0.27 2.31 -5.85
C ARG A 25 1.69 2.62 -5.38
N THR A 26 2.63 1.78 -5.77
CA THR A 26 4.05 2.02 -5.50
C THR A 26 4.66 2.87 -6.60
N TRP A 27 5.23 4.01 -6.24
CA TRP A 27 6.05 4.85 -7.10
C TRP A 27 7.52 4.57 -6.79
N ARG A 28 8.20 3.84 -7.69
CA ARG A 28 9.61 3.49 -7.49
C ARG A 28 10.45 4.76 -7.42
N GLY A 29 11.23 4.89 -6.34
CA GLY A 29 12.05 6.06 -6.05
C GLY A 29 11.35 7.20 -5.29
N LEU A 30 10.04 7.09 -5.02
CA LEU A 30 9.25 8.13 -4.32
C LEU A 30 8.42 7.60 -3.14
N GLY A 31 7.97 6.35 -3.18
CA GLY A 31 7.25 5.72 -2.07
C GLY A 31 5.91 5.11 -2.50
N TYR A 32 4.87 5.28 -1.68
CA TYR A 32 3.55 4.70 -1.90
C TYR A 32 2.47 5.79 -1.91
N ALA A 33 1.57 5.74 -2.88
CA ALA A 33 0.40 6.61 -2.97
C ALA A 33 -0.89 5.79 -2.80
N VAL A 34 -1.91 6.39 -2.16
CA VAL A 34 -3.25 5.80 -2.09
C VAL A 34 -4.08 6.41 -3.21
N GLU A 35 -4.65 5.57 -4.07
CA GLU A 35 -5.48 5.95 -5.20
C GLU A 35 -6.87 5.30 -5.07
N PRO A 36 -7.94 5.88 -5.61
CA PRO A 36 -9.22 5.19 -5.70
C PRO A 36 -9.09 3.90 -6.53
N GLY A 37 -9.64 2.82 -6.00
CA GLY A 37 -9.79 1.52 -6.64
C GLY A 37 -10.82 1.65 -7.75
N LYS A 38 -10.37 1.38 -8.97
CA LYS A 38 -11.16 1.51 -10.19
C LYS A 38 -12.31 0.52 -10.26
#